data_AF-A0A699XIK2-F1
#
_entry.id   AF-A0A699XIK2-F1
#
_cell.length_a   1.000
_cell.length_b   1.000
_cell.length_c   1.000
_cell.angle_alpha   90.00
_cell.angle_beta   90.00
_cell.angle_gamma   90.00
#
_symmetry.space_group_name_H-M   'P 1'
#
loop_
_entity.id
_entity.type
_entity.pdbx_description
1 polymer ?
#
loop_
_entity_poly.entity_id
_entity_poly.type
_entity_poly.pdbx_seq_one_letter_code
_entity_poly.pdbx_strand_id
1 'polypeptide(L)'
;VKQKAKEKPYVQRYQVMKKRPQTEAQARRNMIVYLKNTVGFTLDYFKGMTYDDIRPIFKAKVNANMEFLLNYKEQMEEEDSRA
;
A
#
# COMPACT_ATOMS: atom_id res chain seq x y z
N VAL A 1 -32.87 -9.54 27.76
CA VAL A 1 -31.39 -9.44 27.87
C VAL A 1 -30.84 -8.93 26.55
N LYS A 2 -30.38 -7.66 26.48
CA LYS A 2 -29.85 -7.08 25.24
C LYS A 2 -28.48 -7.69 24.94
N GLN A 3 -28.41 -8.62 23.99
CA GLN A 3 -27.15 -9.13 23.47
C GLN A 3 -26.45 -7.99 22.71
N LYS A 4 -25.47 -7.33 23.35
CA LYS A 4 -24.53 -6.48 22.63
C LYS A 4 -23.67 -7.41 21.79
N ALA A 5 -23.95 -7.49 20.48
CA ALA A 5 -23.09 -8.15 19.53
C ALA A 5 -21.70 -7.52 19.65
N LYS A 6 -20.75 -8.25 20.24
CA LYS A 6 -19.35 -7.83 20.32
C LYS A 6 -18.88 -7.75 18.87
N GLU A 7 -18.76 -6.53 18.35
CA GLU A 7 -18.22 -6.26 17.03
C GLU A 7 -16.92 -7.08 16.89
N LYS A 8 -16.86 -7.99 15.90
CA LYS A 8 -15.77 -8.96 15.80
C LYS A 8 -14.44 -8.19 15.86
N PRO A 9 -13.42 -8.62 16.62
CA PRO A 9 -12.16 -7.89 16.77
C PRO A 9 -11.51 -7.49 15.42
N TYR A 10 -11.76 -8.27 14.37
CA TYR A 10 -11.36 -7.99 13.00
C TYR A 10 -12.01 -6.71 12.42
N VAL A 11 -13.28 -6.44 12.71
CA VAL A 11 -14.01 -5.25 12.23
C VAL A 11 -13.44 -4.00 12.88
N GLN A 12 -13.13 -4.04 14.17
CA GLN A 12 -12.48 -2.94 14.87
C GLN A 12 -11.06 -2.67 14.33
N ARG A 13 -10.27 -3.74 14.10
CA ARG A 13 -8.95 -3.61 13.46
C ARG A 13 -9.06 -3.01 12.07
N TYR A 14 -10.03 -3.46 11.27
CA TYR A 14 -10.28 -2.91 9.94
C TYR A 14 -10.72 -1.44 9.99
N GLN A 15 -11.57 -1.04 10.94
CA GLN A 15 -11.93 0.37 11.14
C GLN A 15 -10.75 1.24 11.57
N VAL A 16 -9.89 0.72 12.45
CA VAL A 16 -8.63 1.38 12.86
C VAL A 16 -7.67 1.49 11.68
N MET A 17 -7.54 0.46 10.86
CA MET A 17 -6.72 0.46 9.63
C MET A 17 -7.28 1.37 8.54
N LYS A 18 -8.61 1.57 8.49
CA LYS A 18 -9.27 2.53 7.58
C LYS A 18 -9.03 3.99 7.98
N LYS A 19 -8.63 4.28 9.23
CA LYS A 19 -8.18 5.63 9.58
C LYS A 19 -6.86 5.87 8.84
N ARG A 20 -6.91 6.77 7.85
CA ARG A 20 -5.77 7.31 7.11
C ARG A 20 -4.58 7.56 8.05
N PRO A 21 -3.33 7.52 7.56
CA PRO A 21 -2.18 7.91 8.39
C PRO A 21 -2.49 9.25 9.04
N GLN A 22 -2.57 9.25 10.37
CA GLN A 22 -3.05 10.41 11.13
C GLN A 22 -2.07 11.58 11.06
N THR A 23 -0.82 11.31 10.65
CA THR A 23 0.26 12.27 10.55
C THR A 23 1.14 11.97 9.33
N GLU A 24 1.81 12.99 8.79
CA GLU A 24 2.78 12.85 7.70
C GLU A 24 3.92 11.91 8.07
N ALA A 25 4.34 11.89 9.34
CA ALA A 25 5.36 10.95 9.83
C ALA A 25 4.91 9.48 9.67
N GLN A 26 3.63 9.18 9.91
CA GLN A 26 3.10 7.84 9.72
C GLN A 26 2.97 7.48 8.24
N ALA A 27 2.50 8.44 7.42
CA ALA A 27 2.44 8.25 5.97
C ALA A 27 3.83 8.01 5.37
N ARG A 28 4.84 8.78 5.80
CA ARG A 28 6.24 8.62 5.43
C ARG A 28 6.76 7.22 5.79
N ARG A 29 6.53 6.74 7.01
CA ARG A 29 6.93 5.39 7.43
C ARG A 29 6.30 4.31 6.54
N ASN A 30 5.00 4.43 6.25
CA ASN A 30 4.30 3.47 5.41
C ASN A 30 4.88 3.42 3.98
N MET A 31 5.21 4.59 3.40
CA MET A 31 5.85 4.65 2.07
C MET A 31 7.24 4.00 2.07
N ILE A 32 8.07 4.28 3.09
CA ILE A 32 9.40 3.66 3.23
C ILE A 32 9.29 2.14 3.34
N VAL A 33 8.38 1.63 4.16
CA VAL A 33 8.17 0.17 4.33
C VAL A 33 7.75 -0.47 3.01
N TYR A 34 6.84 0.16 2.26
CA TYR A 34 6.44 -0.34 0.94
C TYR A 34 7.62 -0.39 -0.04
N LEU A 35 8.39 0.69 -0.13
CA LEU A 35 9.53 0.80 -1.04
C LEU A 35 10.64 -0.21 -0.69
N LYS A 36 10.89 -0.43 0.61
CA LYS A 36 11.76 -1.51 1.09
C LYS A 36 11.27 -2.89 0.61
N ASN A 37 9.99 -3.17 0.77
CA ASN A 37 9.44 -4.50 0.45
C ASN A 37 9.32 -4.75 -1.06
N THR A 38 9.12 -3.70 -1.87
CA THR A 38 8.87 -3.85 -3.32
C THR A 38 10.10 -3.65 -4.20
N VAL A 39 11.07 -2.86 -3.75
CA VAL A 39 12.27 -2.52 -4.54
C VAL A 39 13.56 -2.90 -3.81
N GLY A 40 13.48 -3.27 -2.53
CA GLY A 40 14.65 -3.62 -1.74
C GLY A 40 15.43 -2.41 -1.20
N PHE A 41 14.84 -1.20 -1.20
CA PHE A 41 15.51 -0.02 -0.62
C PHE A 41 15.86 -0.25 0.85
N THR A 42 17.06 0.18 1.24
CA THR A 42 17.48 0.18 2.65
C THR A 42 16.87 1.37 3.39
N LEU A 43 16.72 1.25 4.71
CA LEU A 43 16.23 2.37 5.52
C LEU A 43 17.19 3.56 5.50
N ASP A 44 18.49 3.29 5.30
CA ASP A 44 19.54 4.31 5.24
C ASP A 44 19.38 5.26 4.05
N TYR A 45 18.84 4.77 2.92
CA TYR A 45 18.53 5.61 1.76
C TYR A 45 17.58 6.76 2.10
N PHE A 46 16.64 6.52 3.03
CA PHE A 46 15.62 7.51 3.41
C PHE A 46 16.01 8.35 4.64
N LYS A 47 17.24 8.19 5.17
CA LYS A 47 17.73 9.04 6.26
C LYS A 47 17.83 10.48 5.77
N GLY A 48 17.29 11.42 6.55
CA GLY A 48 17.27 12.85 6.19
C GLY A 48 16.19 13.27 5.18
N MET A 49 15.62 12.34 4.40
CA MET A 49 14.55 12.68 3.44
C MET A 49 13.25 13.08 4.15
N THR A 50 12.57 14.09 3.64
CA THR A 50 11.26 14.52 4.13
C THR A 50 10.11 13.70 3.52
N TYR A 51 8.87 13.98 3.92
CA TYR A 51 7.70 13.39 3.28
C TYR A 51 7.62 13.77 1.79
N ASP A 52 7.91 15.02 1.46
CA ASP A 52 7.82 15.53 0.09
C ASP A 52 8.90 14.98 -0.84
N ASP A 53 10.06 14.60 -0.29
CA ASP A 53 11.12 13.94 -1.07
C ASP A 53 10.74 12.48 -1.42
N ILE A 54 10.09 11.78 -0.48
CA ILE A 54 9.76 10.35 -0.61
C ILE A 54 8.50 10.14 -1.44
N ARG A 55 7.54 11.05 -1.35
CA ARG A 55 6.23 10.93 -1.99
C ARG A 55 6.30 10.75 -3.52
N PRO A 56 7.13 11.49 -4.29
CA PRO A 56 7.29 11.28 -5.72
C PRO A 56 7.82 9.89 -6.06
N ILE A 57 8.82 9.40 -5.31
CA ILE A 57 9.43 8.07 -5.51
C ILE A 57 8.37 6.98 -5.30
N PHE A 58 7.60 7.09 -4.22
CA PHE A 58 6.51 6.17 -3.92
C PHE A 58 5.44 6.18 -5.02
N LYS A 59 5.01 7.36 -5.46
CA LYS A 59 3.98 7.50 -6.52
C LYS A 59 4.45 6.87 -7.83
N ALA A 60 5.69 7.14 -8.25
CA ALA A 60 6.24 6.55 -9.47
C ALA A 60 6.23 5.01 -9.40
N LYS A 61 6.62 4.43 -8.26
CA LYS A 61 6.64 2.98 -8.09
C LYS A 61 5.24 2.37 -8.08
N VAL A 62 4.27 3.00 -7.40
CA VAL A 62 2.89 2.52 -7.39
C VAL A 62 2.28 2.58 -8.80
N ASN A 63 2.53 3.63 -9.56
CA ASN A 63 2.05 3.75 -10.94
C ASN A 63 2.62 2.64 -11.83
N ALA A 64 3.95 2.44 -11.80
CA ALA A 64 4.59 1.37 -12.57
C ALA A 64 4.06 -0.03 -12.20
N ASN A 65 3.79 -0.27 -10.91
CA ASN A 65 3.20 -1.54 -10.47
C ASN A 65 1.75 -1.70 -10.94
N MET A 66 0.96 -0.62 -11.00
CA MET A 66 -0.40 -0.68 -11.54
C MET A 66 -0.40 -0.95 -13.04
N GLU A 67 0.47 -0.30 -13.81
CA GLU A 67 0.63 -0.56 -15.25
C GLU A 67 1.03 -2.02 -15.51
N PHE A 68 1.99 -2.55 -14.74
CA PHE A 68 2.38 -3.95 -14.85
C PHE A 68 1.21 -4.92 -14.57
N LEU A 69 0.42 -4.65 -13.52
CA LEU A 69 -0.73 -5.49 -13.17
C LEU A 69 -1.86 -5.41 -14.20
N LEU A 70 -2.08 -4.25 -14.82
CA LEU A 70 -3.07 -4.08 -15.88
C LEU A 70 -2.66 -4.90 -17.11
N ASN A 71 -1.41 -4.75 -17.56
CA ASN A 71 -0.88 -5.51 -18.69
C ASN A 71 -0.94 -7.03 -18.45
N TYR A 72 -0.63 -7.47 -17.24
CA TYR A 72 -0.70 -8.90 -16.89
C TYR A 72 -2.13 -9.44 -16.94
N LYS A 73 -3.12 -8.65 -16.50
CA LYS A 73 -4.54 -9.05 -16.57
C LYS A 73 -5.04 -9.16 -18.01
N GLU A 74 -4.70 -8.19 -18.86
CA GLU A 74 -5.06 -8.22 -20.28
C GLU A 74 -4.47 -9.46 -20.98
N GLN A 75 -3.20 -9.80 -20.69
CA GLN A 75 -2.57 -11.01 -21.24
C GLN A 75 -3.28 -12.30 -20.80
N MET A 76 -3.65 -12.41 -19.53
CA MET A 76 -4.39 -13.56 -19.01
C MET A 76 -5.78 -13.70 -19.66
N GLU A 77 -6.50 -12.59 -19.86
CA GLU A 77 -7.80 -12.59 -20.54
C GLU A 77 -7.65 -12.97 -22.03
N GLU A 78 -6.59 -12.50 -22.69
CA GLU A 78 -6.31 -12.86 -24.09
C GLU A 78 -5.92 -14.34 -24.23
N GLU A 79 -5.16 -14.91 -23.29
CA GLU A 79 -4.83 -16.34 -23.28
C GLU A 79 -6.07 -17.22 -23.03
N ASP A 80 -6.93 -16.84 -22.08
CA ASP A 80 -8.17 -17.57 -21.74
C ASP A 80 -9.21 -17.53 -22.88
N SER A 81 -9.25 -16.43 -23.65
CA SER A 81 -10.12 -16.31 -24.83
C SER A 81 -9.62 -17.05 -26.08
N ARG A 82 -8.34 -17.46 -26.10
CA ARG A 82 -7.75 -18.29 -27.16
C ARG A 82 -7.83 -19.79 -26.84
N ALA A 83 -8.13 -20.16 -25.59
CA ALA A 83 -8.33 -21.54 -25.14
C ALA A 83 -9.75 -22.04 -25.47
#